data_AF-A0A0P8A3L6-F1
#
_entry.id   AF-A0A0P8A3L6-F1
#
_cell.length_a   1.000
_cell.length_b   1.000
_cell.length_c   1.000
_cell.angle_alpha   90.00
_cell.angle_beta   90.00
_cell.angle_gamma   90.00
#
_symmetry.space_group_name_H-M   'P 1'
#
loop_
_entity.id
_entity.type
_entity.pdbx_description
1 polymer ?
#
loop_
_entity_poly.entity_id
_entity_poly.type
_entity_poly.pdbx_seq_one_letter_code
_entity_poly.pdbx_strand_id
1 'polypeptide(L)'
;MRMAGTVLPALIAATILVFAAPAVVAGDGDAAPAQGNMQVASTGGGLAALFGGGRNLSGFRQHVNAGAIVVRKSTPTECLPGNLKGVLGQVAEEFGAVSVQSTHRSPQRNRRAGGAPQSLHLDCRAIDFRVDARGREVMAWLREHPDIGGLKMYRNGVIHIDNGARRTW
;
A
#
# COMPACT_ATOMS: atom_id res chain seq x y z
N MET A 1 29.08 -0.98 74.29
CA MET A 1 29.26 -2.05 73.30
C MET A 1 28.05 -2.03 72.37
N ARG A 2 28.18 -1.46 71.16
CA ARG A 2 27.14 -1.43 70.13
C ARG A 2 27.72 -2.10 68.88
N MET A 3 27.14 -3.24 68.50
CA MET A 3 27.54 -4.05 67.35
C MET A 3 27.16 -3.31 66.06
N ALA A 4 28.12 -3.13 65.15
CA ALA A 4 27.87 -2.68 63.78
C ALA A 4 27.48 -3.91 62.93
N GLY A 5 26.26 -3.92 62.40
CA GLY A 5 25.78 -4.95 61.49
C GLY A 5 26.13 -4.60 60.04
N THR A 6 26.94 -5.45 59.41
CA THR A 6 27.29 -5.37 57.99
C THR A 6 26.19 -6.03 57.16
N VAL A 7 25.59 -5.31 56.22
CA VAL A 7 24.58 -5.85 55.29
C VAL A 7 25.30 -6.25 54.00
N LEU A 8 25.31 -7.55 53.67
CA LEU A 8 25.79 -8.06 52.39
C LEU A 8 24.73 -7.83 51.29
N PRO A 9 25.11 -7.40 50.08
CA PRO A 9 24.18 -7.39 48.95
C PRO A 9 24.02 -8.81 48.37
N ALA A 10 22.78 -9.22 48.14
CA ALA A 10 22.44 -10.45 47.45
C ALA A 10 22.81 -10.34 45.96
N LEU A 11 23.68 -11.24 45.48
CA LEU A 11 23.92 -11.44 44.05
C LEU A 11 22.70 -12.09 43.41
N ILE A 12 22.04 -11.39 42.49
CA ILE A 12 21.02 -11.95 41.60
C ILE A 12 21.76 -12.61 40.43
N ALA A 13 21.80 -13.94 40.42
CA ALA A 13 22.28 -14.72 39.29
C ALA A 13 21.23 -14.66 38.16
N ALA A 14 21.53 -13.96 37.07
CA ALA A 14 20.75 -14.00 35.85
C ALA A 14 21.07 -15.30 35.09
N THR A 15 20.18 -16.29 35.19
CA THR A 15 20.24 -17.51 34.38
C THR A 15 19.88 -17.16 32.94
N ILE A 16 20.88 -17.07 32.07
CA ILE A 16 20.70 -16.92 30.63
C ILE A 16 20.27 -18.29 30.08
N LEU A 17 18.98 -18.43 29.71
CA LEU A 17 18.51 -19.54 28.90
C LEU A 17 19.01 -19.34 27.46
N VAL A 18 20.02 -20.11 27.06
CA VAL A 18 20.43 -20.24 25.67
C VAL A 18 19.45 -21.21 24.99
N PHE A 19 18.55 -20.70 24.17
CA PHE A 19 17.79 -21.52 23.24
C PHE A 19 18.69 -21.89 22.05
N ALA A 20 19.11 -23.15 21.99
CA ALA A 20 19.72 -23.72 20.80
C ALA A 20 18.66 -23.86 19.70
N ALA A 21 18.89 -23.21 18.56
CA ALA A 21 18.07 -23.40 17.37
C ALA A 21 18.31 -24.80 16.78
N PRO A 22 17.29 -25.48 16.23
CA PRO A 22 17.49 -26.75 15.56
C PRO A 22 18.28 -26.56 14.25
N ALA A 23 19.23 -27.45 14.03
CA ALA A 23 19.98 -27.56 12.78
C ALA A 23 19.03 -27.90 11.63
N VAL A 24 18.97 -27.03 10.62
CA VAL A 24 18.26 -27.30 9.37
C VAL A 24 19.19 -28.14 8.49
N VAL A 25 18.75 -29.37 8.20
CA VAL A 25 19.34 -30.25 7.20
C VAL A 25 19.21 -29.59 5.82
N ALA A 26 20.35 -29.42 5.15
CA ALA A 26 20.43 -29.01 3.75
C ALA A 26 19.94 -30.15 2.85
N GLY A 27 18.92 -29.88 2.04
CA GLY A 27 18.52 -30.71 0.91
C GLY A 27 19.04 -30.09 -0.38
N ASP A 28 19.51 -30.95 -1.29
CA ASP A 28 20.18 -30.63 -2.54
C ASP A 28 19.23 -30.14 -3.66
N GLY A 29 19.68 -29.14 -4.43
CA GLY A 29 19.12 -28.69 -5.73
C GLY A 29 17.87 -27.81 -5.61
N ASP A 30 17.78 -26.57 -6.12
CA ASP A 30 18.36 -25.95 -7.30
C ASP A 30 18.79 -24.50 -7.02
N ALA A 31 19.84 -24.06 -7.71
CA ALA A 31 20.46 -22.76 -7.58
C ALA A 31 19.51 -21.60 -7.93
N ALA A 32 19.15 -20.79 -6.93
CA ALA A 32 18.68 -19.43 -7.13
C ALA A 32 19.87 -18.53 -7.51
N PRO A 33 19.80 -17.70 -8.56
CA PRO A 33 20.84 -16.71 -8.79
C PRO A 33 20.72 -15.62 -7.72
N ALA A 34 21.85 -15.33 -7.10
CA ALA A 34 22.04 -14.18 -6.23
C ALA A 34 21.55 -12.89 -6.92
N GLN A 35 20.57 -12.22 -6.32
CA GLN A 35 20.22 -10.83 -6.64
C GLN A 35 20.74 -10.00 -5.48
N GLY A 36 21.89 -9.35 -5.73
CA GLY A 36 22.57 -8.51 -4.77
C GLY A 36 21.70 -7.37 -4.26
N ASN A 37 21.91 -7.03 -3.00
CA ASN A 37 21.36 -5.86 -2.33
C ASN A 37 21.83 -4.59 -3.06
N MET A 38 20.99 -4.03 -3.92
CA MET A 38 21.22 -2.70 -4.51
C MET A 38 20.28 -1.71 -3.82
N GLN A 39 20.78 -1.12 -2.73
CA GLN A 39 20.22 0.12 -2.20
C GLN A 39 20.48 1.22 -3.23
N VAL A 40 19.48 1.54 -4.05
CA VAL A 40 19.53 2.71 -4.93
C VAL A 40 18.79 3.83 -4.21
N ALA A 41 19.57 4.71 -3.57
CA ALA A 41 19.11 6.03 -3.20
C ALA A 41 18.83 6.81 -4.49
N SER A 42 17.56 7.11 -4.79
CA SER A 42 17.20 7.96 -5.92
C SER A 42 16.90 9.38 -5.43
N THR A 43 17.96 10.19 -5.34
CA THR A 43 17.87 11.63 -5.50
C THR A 43 17.59 11.97 -6.97
N GLY A 44 16.69 12.92 -7.21
CA GLY A 44 16.57 13.59 -8.52
C GLY A 44 15.31 13.24 -9.31
N GLY A 45 14.37 14.18 -9.34
CA GLY A 45 13.30 14.22 -10.33
C GLY A 45 13.85 14.47 -11.74
N GLY A 46 13.20 13.86 -12.73
CA GLY A 46 13.52 14.09 -14.14
C GLY A 46 12.74 13.15 -15.08
N LEU A 47 11.70 13.70 -15.72
CA LEU A 47 11.20 13.40 -17.08
C LEU A 47 10.97 11.95 -17.56
N ALA A 48 10.96 10.94 -16.68
CA ALA A 48 10.86 9.53 -17.08
C ALA A 48 9.42 8.94 -17.14
N ALA A 49 8.38 9.77 -17.32
CA ALA A 49 6.98 9.34 -17.25
C ALA A 49 6.36 8.90 -18.60
N LEU A 50 7.12 8.78 -19.69
CA LEU A 50 6.53 8.48 -21.00
C LEU A 50 6.35 6.97 -21.32
N PHE A 51 6.91 6.06 -20.50
CA PHE A 51 6.68 4.61 -20.62
C PHE A 51 6.58 3.91 -19.25
N GLY A 52 5.90 4.55 -18.29
CA GLY A 52 5.80 4.14 -16.88
C GLY A 52 4.97 2.88 -16.56
N GLY A 53 4.73 2.00 -17.53
CA GLY A 53 3.89 0.81 -17.36
C GLY A 53 4.53 -0.25 -16.45
N GLY A 54 5.83 -0.52 -16.60
CA GLY A 54 6.52 -1.61 -15.89
C GLY A 54 6.78 -1.31 -14.41
N ARG A 55 7.24 -0.10 -14.09
CA ARG A 55 7.61 0.31 -12.72
C ARG A 55 6.40 0.42 -11.78
N ASN A 56 5.27 0.90 -12.28
CA ASN A 56 4.04 1.01 -11.48
C ASN A 56 3.40 -0.35 -11.17
N LEU A 57 3.55 -1.35 -12.06
CA LEU A 57 3.03 -2.70 -11.82
C LEU A 57 3.86 -3.46 -10.78
N SER A 58 5.20 -3.35 -10.86
CA SER A 58 6.08 -3.93 -9.83
C SER A 58 5.88 -3.25 -8.48
N GLY A 59 5.79 -1.91 -8.46
CA GLY A 59 5.54 -1.14 -7.23
C GLY A 59 4.20 -1.50 -6.59
N PHE A 60 3.12 -1.55 -7.37
CA PHE A 60 1.80 -1.93 -6.85
C PHE A 60 1.81 -3.30 -6.16
N ARG A 61 2.41 -4.32 -6.81
CA ARG A 61 2.50 -5.66 -6.20
C ARG A 61 3.34 -5.66 -4.92
N GLN A 62 4.41 -4.87 -4.86
CA GLN A 62 5.22 -4.73 -3.65
C GLN A 62 4.41 -4.14 -2.49
N HIS A 63 3.65 -3.07 -2.73
CA HIS A 63 2.77 -2.50 -1.70
C HIS A 63 1.67 -3.46 -1.24
N VAL A 64 1.11 -4.27 -2.15
CA VAL A 64 0.13 -5.30 -1.79
C VAL A 64 0.77 -6.39 -0.94
N ASN A 65 1.93 -6.92 -1.35
CA ASN A 65 2.65 -7.96 -0.60
C ASN A 65 3.09 -7.47 0.79
N ALA A 66 3.46 -6.19 0.91
CA ALA A 66 3.82 -5.55 2.18
C ALA A 66 2.61 -5.21 3.06
N GLY A 67 1.37 -5.38 2.58
CA GLY A 67 0.15 -5.02 3.31
C GLY A 67 -0.16 -3.51 3.33
N ALA A 68 0.64 -2.68 2.67
CA ALA A 68 0.39 -1.25 2.53
C ALA A 68 -0.84 -0.97 1.64
N ILE A 69 -1.14 -1.86 0.69
CA ILE A 69 -2.39 -1.85 -0.08
C ILE A 69 -3.13 -3.16 0.17
N VAL A 70 -4.30 -3.08 0.80
CA VAL A 70 -5.18 -4.23 1.05
C VAL A 70 -6.35 -4.19 0.06
N VAL A 71 -6.47 -5.23 -0.76
CA VAL A 71 -7.52 -5.31 -1.79
C VAL A 71 -8.70 -6.16 -1.29
N ARG A 72 -9.92 -5.61 -1.32
CA ARG A 72 -11.13 -6.34 -0.94
C ARG A 72 -11.35 -7.54 -1.85
N LYS A 73 -11.68 -8.69 -1.27
CA LYS A 73 -12.02 -9.94 -1.99
C LYS A 73 -13.04 -9.64 -3.11
N SER A 74 -12.71 -10.08 -4.33
CA SER A 74 -13.47 -9.86 -5.58
C SER A 74 -13.34 -8.47 -6.22
N THR A 75 -12.29 -7.72 -5.89
CA THR A 75 -11.96 -6.45 -6.56
C THR A 75 -10.81 -6.68 -7.55
N PRO A 76 -11.06 -6.74 -8.86
CA PRO A 76 -10.00 -7.03 -9.83
C PRO A 76 -9.04 -5.85 -9.93
N THR A 77 -7.73 -6.10 -9.98
CA THR A 77 -6.73 -5.03 -10.09
C THR A 77 -5.87 -5.18 -11.34
N GLU A 78 -6.01 -6.29 -12.06
CA GLU A 78 -5.23 -6.64 -13.23
C GLU A 78 -5.52 -5.66 -14.36
N CYS A 79 -6.81 -5.32 -14.56
CA CYS A 79 -7.28 -4.38 -15.57
C CYS A 79 -7.01 -2.90 -15.25
N LEU A 80 -6.59 -2.58 -14.02
CA LEU A 80 -6.36 -1.18 -13.64
C LEU A 80 -5.16 -0.61 -14.42
N PRO A 81 -5.31 0.59 -15.00
CA PRO A 81 -4.21 1.34 -15.60
C PRO A 81 -3.01 1.51 -14.66
N GLY A 82 -1.80 1.48 -15.23
CA GLY A 82 -0.56 1.62 -14.46
C GLY A 82 -0.48 2.94 -13.70
N ASN A 83 -1.00 4.03 -14.26
CA ASN A 83 -0.96 5.34 -13.59
C ASN A 83 -1.82 5.35 -12.32
N LEU A 84 -3.04 4.81 -12.34
CA LEU A 84 -3.88 4.70 -11.13
C LEU A 84 -3.29 3.76 -10.07
N LYS A 85 -2.60 2.69 -10.48
CA LYS A 85 -1.84 1.84 -9.56
C LYS A 85 -0.70 2.62 -8.88
N GLY A 86 0.00 3.45 -9.65
CA GLY A 86 1.03 4.35 -9.14
C GLY A 86 0.49 5.34 -8.12
N VAL A 87 -0.69 5.94 -8.38
CA VAL A 87 -1.34 6.82 -7.40
C VAL A 87 -1.63 6.11 -6.09
N LEU A 88 -2.14 4.87 -6.12
CA LEU A 88 -2.36 4.11 -4.88
C LEU A 88 -1.08 3.85 -4.10
N GLY A 89 0.03 3.57 -4.79
CA GLY A 89 1.34 3.41 -4.15
C GLY A 89 1.78 4.69 -3.43
N GLN A 90 1.72 5.83 -4.14
CA GLN A 90 2.06 7.14 -3.56
C GLN A 90 1.15 7.51 -2.37
N VAL A 91 -0.16 7.24 -2.47
CA VAL A 91 -1.08 7.45 -1.34
C VAL A 91 -0.69 6.57 -0.16
N ALA A 92 -0.32 5.30 -0.41
CA ALA A 92 0.10 4.40 0.65
C ALA A 92 1.40 4.84 1.34
N GLU A 93 2.32 5.42 0.59
CA GLU A 93 3.59 5.98 1.09
C GLU A 93 3.37 7.27 1.90
N GLU A 94 2.55 8.19 1.40
CA GLU A 94 2.32 9.51 2.00
C GLU A 94 1.36 9.47 3.20
N PHE A 95 0.29 8.67 3.10
CA PHE A 95 -0.85 8.70 4.03
C PHE A 95 -1.07 7.39 4.79
N GLY A 96 -0.27 6.36 4.52
CA GLY A 96 -0.38 5.06 5.17
C GLY A 96 -1.35 4.10 4.49
N ALA A 97 -1.67 3.00 5.18
CA ALA A 97 -2.30 1.84 4.55
C ALA A 97 -3.63 2.16 3.82
N VAL A 98 -3.73 1.65 2.59
CA VAL A 98 -4.88 1.84 1.70
C VAL A 98 -5.72 0.57 1.63
N SER A 99 -7.03 0.68 1.81
CA SER A 99 -7.98 -0.41 1.59
C SER A 99 -8.81 -0.19 0.33
N VAL A 100 -8.51 -0.93 -0.74
CA VAL A 100 -9.21 -0.84 -2.03
C VAL A 100 -10.55 -1.58 -1.96
N GLN A 101 -11.65 -0.86 -2.21
CA GLN A 101 -13.03 -1.35 -2.05
C GLN A 101 -13.66 -1.80 -3.37
N SER A 102 -13.35 -1.12 -4.48
CA SER A 102 -13.93 -1.41 -5.80
C SER A 102 -13.08 -0.79 -6.92
N THR A 103 -13.04 -1.45 -8.07
CA THR A 103 -12.27 -1.01 -9.25
C THR A 103 -13.09 -1.15 -10.52
N HIS A 104 -13.51 -2.37 -10.84
CA HIS A 104 -14.42 -2.67 -11.94
C HIS A 104 -15.82 -3.03 -11.43
N ARG A 105 -16.85 -2.57 -12.15
CA ARG A 105 -18.25 -2.94 -11.90
C ARG A 105 -18.90 -3.37 -13.20
N SER A 106 -19.61 -4.49 -13.20
CA SER A 106 -20.49 -4.83 -14.32
C SER A 106 -21.60 -3.77 -14.48
N PRO A 107 -22.21 -3.62 -15.67
CA PRO A 107 -23.31 -2.68 -15.88
C PRO A 107 -24.48 -2.86 -14.90
N GLN A 108 -24.79 -4.10 -14.52
CA GLN A 108 -25.84 -4.39 -13.53
C GLN A 108 -25.43 -3.96 -12.12
N ARG A 109 -24.20 -4.27 -11.69
CA ARG A 109 -23.68 -3.85 -10.38
C ARG A 109 -23.59 -2.33 -10.28
N ASN A 110 -23.13 -1.66 -11.34
CA ASN A 110 -23.04 -0.20 -11.39
C ASN A 110 -24.43 0.44 -11.23
N ARG A 111 -25.44 -0.05 -11.96
CA ARG A 111 -26.84 0.41 -11.83
C ARG A 111 -27.39 0.21 -10.41
N ARG A 112 -27.20 -0.98 -9.82
CA ARG A 112 -27.64 -1.28 -8.44
C ARG A 112 -26.98 -0.37 -7.40
N ALA A 113 -25.76 0.08 -7.65
CA ALA A 113 -25.04 1.02 -6.80
C ALA A 113 -25.40 2.50 -7.07
N GLY A 114 -26.36 2.78 -7.96
CA GLY A 114 -26.71 4.15 -8.36
C GLY A 114 -25.60 4.85 -9.18
N GLY A 115 -24.72 4.08 -9.82
CA GLY A 115 -23.62 4.62 -10.62
C GLY A 115 -24.11 5.25 -11.92
N ALA A 116 -23.37 6.26 -12.40
CA ALA A 116 -23.66 6.92 -13.67
C ALA A 116 -23.56 5.92 -14.85
N PRO A 117 -24.36 6.10 -15.92
CA PRO A 117 -24.29 5.25 -17.11
C PRO A 117 -22.90 5.19 -17.76
N GLN A 118 -22.15 6.28 -17.64
CA GLN A 118 -20.80 6.48 -18.18
C GLN A 118 -19.75 6.52 -17.05
N SER A 119 -19.96 5.68 -16.03
CA SER A 119 -19.04 5.50 -14.90
C SER A 119 -17.76 4.80 -15.36
N LEU A 120 -16.60 5.33 -14.98
CA LEU A 120 -15.31 4.73 -15.31
C LEU A 120 -15.01 3.43 -14.56
N HIS A 121 -15.84 3.04 -13.58
CA HIS A 121 -15.80 1.68 -13.05
C HIS A 121 -16.21 0.63 -14.09
N LEU A 122 -17.00 0.99 -15.11
CA LEU A 122 -17.40 0.06 -16.17
C LEU A 122 -16.19 -0.36 -17.02
N ASP A 123 -15.18 0.51 -17.13
CA ASP A 123 -13.99 0.30 -17.96
C ASP A 123 -12.75 -0.03 -17.14
N CYS A 124 -12.89 -0.34 -15.84
CA CYS A 124 -11.78 -0.55 -14.91
C CYS A 124 -10.80 0.65 -14.85
N ARG A 125 -11.33 1.86 -15.00
CA ARG A 125 -10.60 3.13 -15.00
C ARG A 125 -10.89 4.00 -13.78
N ALA A 126 -11.44 3.40 -12.74
CA ALA A 126 -11.76 4.06 -11.48
C ALA A 126 -11.44 3.17 -10.29
N ILE A 127 -11.17 3.78 -9.16
CA ILE A 127 -10.85 3.12 -7.89
C ILE A 127 -11.63 3.80 -6.78
N ASP A 128 -12.31 2.98 -5.97
CA ASP A 128 -12.83 3.36 -4.68
C ASP A 128 -11.94 2.76 -3.60
N PHE A 129 -11.43 3.58 -2.69
CA PHE A 129 -10.56 3.12 -1.60
C PHE A 129 -10.79 3.90 -0.30
N ARG A 130 -10.17 3.43 0.78
CA ARG A 130 -10.12 4.07 2.09
C ARG A 130 -8.66 4.18 2.53
N VAL A 131 -8.36 5.18 3.36
CA VAL A 131 -7.06 5.36 4.00
C VAL A 131 -7.30 5.85 5.42
N ASP A 132 -6.48 5.40 6.37
CA ASP A 132 -6.56 5.81 7.77
C ASP A 132 -5.79 7.12 8.01
N ALA A 133 -6.19 8.16 7.27
CA ALA A 133 -5.62 9.49 7.33
C ALA A 133 -6.72 10.56 7.32
N ARG A 134 -6.35 11.81 7.61
CA ARG A 134 -7.29 12.93 7.57
C ARG A 134 -7.74 13.14 6.12
N GLY A 135 -8.97 12.76 5.80
CA GLY A 135 -9.48 12.79 4.42
C GLY A 135 -9.35 14.16 3.72
N ARG A 136 -9.34 15.27 4.47
CA ARG A 136 -9.09 16.62 3.91
C ARG A 136 -7.71 16.74 3.25
N GLU A 137 -6.67 16.17 3.87
CA GLU A 137 -5.29 16.23 3.37
C GLU A 137 -5.12 15.34 2.14
N VAL A 138 -5.63 14.11 2.22
CA VAL A 138 -5.65 13.17 1.09
C VAL A 138 -6.37 13.78 -0.12
N MET A 139 -7.52 14.40 0.10
CA MET A 139 -8.30 15.04 -0.98
C MET A 139 -7.64 16.30 -1.53
N ALA A 140 -6.85 17.04 -0.75
CA ALA A 140 -6.09 18.17 -1.25
C ALA A 140 -4.96 17.68 -2.16
N TRP A 141 -4.19 16.69 -1.70
CA TRP A 141 -3.12 16.08 -2.47
C TRP A 141 -3.61 15.41 -3.77
N LEU A 142 -4.67 14.59 -3.70
CA LEU A 142 -5.27 13.97 -4.88
C LEU A 142 -5.84 14.98 -5.86
N ARG A 143 -6.30 16.14 -5.37
CA ARG A 143 -6.75 17.21 -6.24
C ARG A 143 -5.57 17.77 -7.01
N GLU A 144 -4.35 17.83 -6.52
CA GLU A 144 -3.23 18.38 -7.30
C GLU A 144 -2.56 17.33 -8.20
N HIS A 145 -2.87 16.04 -8.01
CA HIS A 145 -2.23 14.95 -8.72
C HIS A 145 -2.58 14.89 -10.22
N PRO A 146 -1.59 14.85 -11.14
CA PRO A 146 -1.81 14.98 -12.59
C PRO A 146 -2.52 13.78 -13.22
N ASP A 147 -2.37 12.59 -12.65
CA ASP A 147 -3.05 11.38 -13.14
C ASP A 147 -4.52 11.25 -12.73
N ILE A 148 -5.04 12.20 -11.94
CA ILE A 148 -6.42 12.18 -11.43
C ILE A 148 -7.31 13.09 -12.26
N GLY A 149 -8.30 12.45 -12.91
CA GLY A 149 -9.41 13.08 -13.59
C GLY A 149 -10.55 13.37 -12.62
N GLY A 150 -11.37 12.36 -12.34
CA GLY A 150 -12.47 12.44 -11.38
C GLY A 150 -12.04 12.18 -9.95
N LEU A 151 -12.54 13.01 -9.04
CA LEU A 151 -12.26 12.91 -7.60
C LEU A 151 -13.53 13.15 -6.78
N LYS A 152 -13.85 12.24 -5.86
CA LYS A 152 -14.99 12.37 -4.93
C LYS A 152 -14.65 11.78 -3.58
N MET A 153 -15.12 12.41 -2.50
CA MET A 153 -15.18 11.76 -1.18
C MET A 153 -16.63 11.50 -0.80
N TYR A 154 -16.97 10.24 -0.57
CA TYR A 154 -18.28 9.86 -0.07
C TYR A 154 -18.39 10.12 1.43
N ARG A 155 -19.61 10.37 1.92
CA ARG A 155 -19.88 10.63 3.36
C ARG A 155 -19.41 9.51 4.29
N ASN A 156 -19.32 8.28 3.77
CA ASN A 156 -18.85 7.13 4.52
C ASN A 156 -17.31 6.98 4.53
N GLY A 157 -16.56 7.95 4.01
CA GLY A 157 -15.09 7.95 3.99
C GLY A 157 -14.45 7.15 2.85
N VAL A 158 -15.22 6.68 1.87
CA VAL A 158 -14.64 6.15 0.62
C VAL A 158 -14.20 7.31 -0.26
N ILE A 159 -13.01 7.20 -0.83
CA ILE A 159 -12.48 8.13 -1.82
C ILE A 159 -12.56 7.45 -3.19
N HIS A 160 -13.11 8.17 -4.15
CA HIS A 160 -13.17 7.79 -5.55
C HIS A 160 -12.13 8.56 -6.33
N ILE A 161 -11.35 7.85 -7.15
CA ILE A 161 -10.47 8.42 -8.17
C ILE A 161 -10.69 7.74 -9.52
N ASP A 162 -10.53 8.48 -10.60
CA ASP A 162 -10.51 7.94 -11.97
C ASP A 162 -9.52 8.70 -12.85
N ASN A 163 -9.12 8.12 -13.99
CA ASN A 163 -8.21 8.76 -14.96
C ASN A 163 -8.96 9.36 -16.17
N GLY A 164 -10.18 9.85 -15.95
CA GLY A 164 -11.00 10.53 -16.95
C GLY A 164 -10.65 12.01 -17.11
N ALA A 165 -11.60 12.77 -17.67
CA ALA A 165 -11.51 14.23 -17.68
C ALA A 165 -11.55 14.78 -16.24
N ARG A 166 -10.88 15.92 -16.03
CA ARG A 166 -10.77 16.59 -14.73
C ARG A 166 -12.15 17.02 -14.21
N ARG A 167 -12.55 16.52 -13.03
CA ARG A 167 -13.87 16.79 -12.43
C ARG A 167 -13.88 16.47 -10.94
N THR A 168 -14.66 17.21 -10.17
CA THR A 168 -14.84 16.99 -8.73
C THR A 168 -16.31 17.12 -8.34
N TRP A 169 -16.77 16.33 -7.37
CA TRP A 169 -18.13 16.42 -6.80
C TRP A 169 -18.11 16.33 -5.29
#